data_AF-A0A651HRG3-F1
#
_entry.id   AF-A0A651HRG3-F1
#
_cell.length_a   1.000
_cell.length_b   1.000
_cell.length_c   1.000
_cell.angle_alpha   90.00
_cell.angle_beta   90.00
_cell.angle_gamma   90.00
#
_symmetry.space_group_name_H-M   'P 1'
#
loop_
_entity.id
_entity.type
_entity.pdbx_description
1 polymer ?
#
loop_
_entity_poly.entity_id
_entity_poly.type
_entity_poly.pdbx_seq_one_letter_code
_entity_poly.pdbx_strand_id
1 'polypeptide(L)'
;MALNIKNARVEELVTQVAELTGETKTEAVRKALEERAMRLRRRGSDRLRRERVHRMLESEIWARIPPDQLGQAPDREERERILGISELGA
;
A
#
# COMPACT_ATOMS: atom_id res chain seq x y z
N MET A 1 -21.22 6.75 23.27
CA MET A 1 -20.64 7.90 23.99
C MET A 1 -20.43 9.03 23.00
N ALA A 2 -20.84 10.26 23.32
CA ALA A 2 -20.64 11.41 22.45
C ALA A 2 -19.17 11.85 22.50
N LEU A 3 -18.56 12.05 21.33
CA LEU A 3 -17.19 12.55 21.22
C LEU A 3 -17.21 14.07 21.42
N ASN A 4 -16.60 14.58 22.50
CA ASN A 4 -16.45 16.01 22.74
C ASN A 4 -15.05 16.46 22.31
N ILE A 5 -14.96 17.27 21.25
CA ILE A 5 -13.70 17.80 20.73
C ILE A 5 -13.63 19.29 21.05
N LYS A 6 -12.84 19.67 22.05
CA LYS A 6 -12.60 21.08 22.42
C LYS A 6 -11.42 21.65 21.63
N ASN A 7 -11.63 21.91 20.34
CA ASN A 7 -10.61 22.49 19.47
C ASN A 7 -11.27 23.39 18.43
N ALA A 8 -11.01 24.71 18.53
CA ALA A 8 -11.58 25.72 17.63
C ALA A 8 -11.29 25.44 16.15
N ARG A 9 -10.08 24.95 15.83
CA ARG A 9 -9.71 24.63 14.46
C ARG A 9 -10.51 23.45 13.90
N VAL A 10 -10.86 22.47 14.75
CA VAL A 10 -11.73 21.36 14.33
C VAL A 10 -13.14 21.86 14.09
N GLU A 11 -13.66 22.76 14.92
CA GLU A 11 -14.99 23.34 14.73
C GLU A 11 -15.08 24.15 13.42
N GLU A 12 -14.05 24.95 13.10
CA GLU A 12 -13.94 25.66 11.83
C GLU A 12 -13.96 24.70 10.63
N LEU A 13 -13.12 23.66 10.67
CA LEU A 13 -13.04 22.67 9.59
C LEU A 13 -14.35 21.93 9.40
N VAL A 14 -15.00 21.50 10.49
CA VAL A 14 -16.28 20.80 10.42
C VAL A 14 -17.37 21.71 9.87
N THR A 15 -17.37 22.99 10.27
CA THR A 15 -18.31 23.99 9.73
C THR A 15 -18.10 24.20 8.24
N GLN A 16 -16.86 24.42 7.82
CA GLN A 16 -16.53 24.60 6.40
C GLN A 16 -16.92 23.38 5.55
N VAL A 17 -16.63 22.16 6.01
CA VAL A 17 -17.00 20.95 5.28
C VAL A 17 -18.52 20.81 5.20
N ALA A 18 -19.24 21.01 6.31
CA ALA A 18 -20.70 20.96 6.35
C ALA A 18 -21.35 22.00 5.41
N GLU A 19 -20.81 23.22 5.34
CA GLU A 19 -21.28 24.26 4.40
C GLU A 19 -21.04 23.87 2.94
N LEU A 20 -19.89 23.29 2.63
CA LEU A 20 -19.54 22.87 1.26
C LEU A 20 -20.35 21.66 0.79
N THR A 21 -20.69 20.74 1.70
CA THR A 21 -21.40 19.49 1.34
C THR A 21 -22.91 19.56 1.59
N GLY A 22 -23.39 20.55 2.34
CA GLY A 22 -24.78 20.63 2.81
C GLY A 22 -25.13 19.59 3.89
N GLU A 23 -24.13 18.93 4.47
CA GLU A 23 -24.32 17.88 5.47
C GLU A 23 -24.38 18.45 6.89
N THR A 24 -24.89 17.67 7.84
CA THR A 24 -24.74 18.04 9.26
C THR A 24 -23.29 17.93 9.68
N LYS A 25 -22.88 18.73 10.67
CA LYS A 25 -21.53 18.65 11.27
C LYS A 25 -21.15 17.22 11.70
N THR A 26 -22.11 16.48 12.24
CA THR A 26 -21.91 15.08 12.65
C THR A 26 -21.67 14.16 11.46
N GLU A 27 -22.43 14.32 10.37
CA GLU A 27 -22.26 13.52 9.15
C GLU A 27 -20.94 13.83 8.44
N ALA A 28 -20.55 15.10 8.38
CA ALA A 28 -19.25 15.53 7.87
C ALA A 28 -18.10 14.87 8.65
N VAL A 29 -18.17 14.84 9.99
CA VAL A 29 -17.17 14.17 10.84
C VAL A 29 -17.17 12.65 10.61
N ARG A 30 -18.35 12.02 10.57
CA ARG A 30 -18.47 10.57 10.34
C ARG A 30 -17.81 10.16 9.03
N LYS A 31 -18.17 10.81 7.92
CA LYS A 31 -17.61 10.52 6.59
C LYS A 31 -16.11 10.77 6.53
N ALA A 32 -15.64 11.90 7.06
CA ALA A 32 -14.20 12.20 7.08
C ALA A 32 -13.38 11.13 7.83
N LEU A 33 -13.90 10.62 8.94
CA LEU A 33 -13.27 9.53 9.70
C LEU A 33 -13.32 8.20 8.95
N GLU A 34 -14.45 7.85 8.33
CA GLU A 34 -14.59 6.64 7.51
C GLU A 34 -13.60 6.63 6.35
N GLU A 35 -13.49 7.72 5.61
CA GLU A 35 -12.52 7.86 4.53
C GLU A 35 -11.09 7.75 5.02
N ARG A 36 -10.77 8.41 6.14
CA ARG A 36 -9.43 8.34 6.72
C ARG A 36 -9.10 6.92 7.16
N ALA A 37 -10.03 6.22 7.78
CA ALA A 37 -9.88 4.82 8.16
C ALA A 37 -9.67 3.92 6.92
N MET A 38 -10.44 4.13 5.86
CA MET A 38 -10.28 3.37 4.60
C MET A 38 -8.89 3.59 3.98
N ARG A 39 -8.45 4.86 3.89
CA ARG A 39 -7.10 5.20 3.38
C ARG A 39 -6.00 4.55 4.20
N LEU A 40 -6.13 4.53 5.53
CA LEU A 40 -5.14 3.91 6.42
C LEU A 40 -5.13 2.39 6.31
N ARG A 41 -6.30 1.74 6.21
CA ARG A 41 -6.41 0.29 6.02
C ARG A 41 -5.76 -0.17 4.72
N ARG A 42 -5.95 0.57 3.61
CA ARG A 42 -5.29 0.27 2.33
C ARG A 42 -3.76 0.33 2.46
N ARG A 43 -3.23 1.40 3.04
CA ARG A 43 -1.77 1.55 3.28
C ARG A 43 -1.21 0.45 4.19
N GLY A 44 -1.94 0.07 5.24
CA GLY A 44 -1.56 -1.01 6.14
C GLY A 44 -1.53 -2.37 5.43
N SER A 45 -2.54 -2.66 4.61
CA SER A 45 -2.60 -3.88 3.80
C SER A 45 -1.41 -3.98 2.83
N ASP A 46 -1.07 -2.90 2.13
CA ASP A 46 0.05 -2.88 1.19
C ASP A 46 1.40 -3.12 1.88
N ARG A 47 1.62 -2.48 3.04
CA ARG A 47 2.82 -2.70 3.84
C ARG A 47 2.91 -4.14 4.32
N LEU A 48 1.84 -4.67 4.92
CA LEU A 48 1.79 -6.05 5.41
C LEU A 48 1.96 -7.08 4.27
N ARG A 49 1.43 -6.77 3.08
CA ARG A 49 1.61 -7.60 1.89
C ARG A 49 3.07 -7.62 1.45
N ARG A 50 3.73 -6.45 1.38
CA ARG A 50 5.17 -6.37 1.05
C ARG A 50 6.02 -7.14 2.05
N GLU A 51 5.81 -6.93 3.34
CA GLU A 51 6.54 -7.65 4.40
C GLU A 51 6.34 -9.16 4.31
N ARG A 52 5.12 -9.62 4.03
CA ARG A 52 4.83 -11.04 3.84
C ARG A 52 5.54 -11.63 2.62
N VAL A 53 5.51 -10.93 1.49
CA VAL A 53 6.22 -11.37 0.27
C VAL A 53 7.74 -11.39 0.52
N HIS A 54 8.28 -10.38 1.18
CA HIS A 54 9.70 -10.32 1.53
C HIS A 54 10.12 -11.48 2.41
N ARG A 55 9.37 -11.76 3.49
CA ARG A 55 9.65 -12.92 4.35
C ARG A 55 9.65 -14.23 3.58
N MET A 56 8.66 -14.44 2.71
CA MET A 56 8.60 -15.64 1.87
C MET A 56 9.79 -15.73 0.92
N LEU A 57 10.19 -14.62 0.29
CA LEU A 57 11.38 -14.56 -0.57
C LEU A 57 12.62 -14.94 0.22
N GLU A 58 12.84 -14.37 1.40
CA GLU A 58 13.99 -14.67 2.26
C GLU A 58 14.01 -16.13 2.74
N SER A 59 12.91 -16.61 3.32
CA SER A 59 12.88 -17.89 4.01
C SER A 59 12.71 -19.10 3.09
N GLU A 60 12.05 -18.94 1.94
CA GLU A 60 11.68 -20.08 1.08
C GLU A 60 12.37 -20.07 -0.28
N ILE A 61 12.54 -18.90 -0.89
CA ILE A 61 13.07 -18.78 -2.25
C ILE A 61 14.59 -18.57 -2.21
N TRP A 62 15.06 -17.48 -1.62
CA TRP A 62 16.48 -17.14 -1.55
C TRP A 62 17.29 -18.15 -0.75
N ALA A 63 16.70 -18.79 0.27
CA ALA A 63 17.33 -19.88 1.00
C ALA A 63 17.71 -21.10 0.13
N ARG A 64 17.12 -21.24 -1.06
CA ARG A 64 17.39 -22.32 -2.03
C ARG A 64 18.32 -21.89 -3.17
N ILE A 65 18.66 -20.60 -3.26
CA ILE A 65 19.53 -20.07 -4.31
C ILE A 65 20.99 -20.24 -3.86
N PRO A 66 21.88 -20.75 -4.73
CA PRO A 66 23.31 -20.80 -4.44
C PRO A 66 23.89 -19.43 -4.05
N PRO A 67 24.77 -19.32 -3.03
CA PRO A 67 25.28 -18.04 -2.55
C PRO A 67 26.01 -17.20 -3.60
N ASP A 68 26.64 -17.87 -4.58
CA ASP A 68 27.35 -17.28 -5.71
C ASP A 68 26.41 -16.68 -6.77
N GLN A 69 25.13 -17.05 -6.76
CA GLN A 69 24.10 -16.55 -7.66
C GLN A 69 23.16 -15.54 -6.97
N LEU A 70 23.15 -15.48 -5.65
CA LEU A 70 22.27 -14.57 -4.90
C LEU A 70 22.67 -13.10 -5.13
N GLY A 71 21.72 -12.29 -5.59
CA GLY A 71 21.96 -10.88 -5.92
C GLY A 71 22.60 -10.65 -7.29
N GLN A 72 22.94 -11.71 -8.03
CA GLN A 72 23.40 -11.62 -9.41
C GLN A 72 22.20 -11.77 -10.34
N ALA A 73 21.78 -10.66 -10.96
CA ALA A 73 20.73 -10.73 -11.97
C ALA A 73 21.33 -11.27 -13.28
N PRO A 74 20.68 -12.25 -13.94
CA PRO A 74 21.18 -12.78 -15.21
C PRO A 74 21.22 -11.66 -16.25
N ASP A 75 22.24 -11.70 -17.11
CA ASP A 75 22.36 -10.77 -18.24
C ASP A 75 21.26 -11.03 -19.29
N ARG A 76 21.21 -10.20 -20.34
CA ARG A 76 20.16 -10.31 -21.35
C ARG A 76 20.19 -11.66 -22.07
N GLU A 77 21.36 -12.11 -22.49
CA GLU A 77 21.51 -13.36 -23.25
C GLU A 77 21.15 -14.56 -22.38
N GLU A 78 21.58 -14.55 -21.12
CA GLU A 78 21.25 -15.57 -20.13
C GLU A 78 19.75 -15.60 -19.85
N ARG A 79 19.09 -14.44 -19.72
CA ARG A 79 17.62 -14.36 -19.59
C ARG A 79 16.91 -14.93 -20.80
N GLU A 80 17.34 -14.59 -22.00
CA GLU A 80 16.74 -15.09 -23.25
C GLU A 80 16.90 -16.62 -23.33
N ARG A 81 18.06 -17.16 -22.94
CA ARG A 81 18.28 -18.62 -22.81
C ARG A 81 17.36 -19.26 -21.77
N ILE A 82 17.26 -18.70 -20.56
CA ILE A 82 16.40 -19.22 -19.47
C ILE A 82 14.93 -19.23 -19.89
N LEU A 83 14.49 -18.18 -20.59
CA LEU A 83 13.11 -18.03 -21.05
C LEU A 83 12.79 -18.84 -22.32
N GLY A 84 13.79 -19.48 -22.93
CA GLY A 84 13.62 -20.20 -24.19
C GLY A 84 13.31 -19.30 -25.39
N ILE A 85 13.63 -18.01 -25.30
CA ILE A 85 13.45 -17.02 -26.36
C ILE A 85 14.77 -16.93 -27.13
N SER A 86 15.15 -18.01 -27.78
CA SER A 86 16.26 -17.98 -28.75
C SER A 86 15.68 -17.70 -30.14
N GLU A 87 15.85 -16.46 -30.63
CA GLU A 87 15.64 -16.02 -32.03
C GLU A 87 14.42 -16.59 -32.79
N LEU A 88 13.29 -16.85 -32.13
CA LEU A 88 12.00 -17.04 -32.83
C LEU A 88 11.45 -15.68 -33.24
N GLY A 89 12.08 -15.08 -34.25
CA GLY A 89 11.69 -13.77 -34.78
C GLY A 89 12.54 -13.23 -35.92
N ALA A 90 13.03 -14.09 -36.83
CA ALA A 90 13.58 -13.69 -38.13
C ALA A 90 12.86 -14.43 -39.26
#